data_AF-A0A1H7SAS8-F1
#
_entry.id   AF-A0A1H7SAS8-F1
#
_cell.length_a   1.000
_cell.length_b   1.000
_cell.length_c   1.000
_cell.angle_alpha   90.00
_cell.angle_beta   90.00
_cell.angle_gamma   90.00
#
_symmetry.space_group_name_H-M   'P 1'
#
loop_
_entity.id
_entity.type
_entity.pdbx_description
1 polymer ?
#
loop_
_entity_poly.entity_id
_entity_poly.type
_entity_poly.pdbx_seq_one_letter_code
_entity_poly.pdbx_strand_id
1 'polypeptide(L)'
;MESIFNYPINTRLKSGGHIAVEVSATSDQNRRWIAIYKPNSKPIDETIPEHIYSILDFELKKEKTDEYFADEDMLNQKRYYVNTEEELIDLLLDLRVDPKRFTYPWKCDYPL
;
A
#
# COMPACT_ATOMS: atom_id res chain seq x y z
N MET A 1 -12.45 -1.78 -20.19
CA MET A 1 -12.54 -1.35 -18.78
C MET A 1 -11.57 -0.18 -18.63
N GLU A 2 -12.05 1.00 -18.22
CA GLU A 2 -11.16 2.10 -17.85
C GLU A 2 -10.53 1.79 -16.49
N SER A 3 -9.21 1.84 -16.42
CA SER A 3 -8.44 1.67 -15.19
C SER A 3 -8.92 2.66 -14.12
N ILE A 4 -9.34 2.16 -12.95
CA ILE A 4 -9.75 3.00 -11.82
C ILE A 4 -8.56 3.82 -11.32
N PHE A 5 -7.34 3.29 -11.51
CA PHE A 5 -6.13 4.06 -11.32
C PHE A 5 -5.97 5.08 -12.45
N ASN A 6 -5.94 6.36 -12.08
CA ASN A 6 -5.66 7.42 -13.05
C ASN A 6 -4.22 7.30 -13.60
N TYR A 7 -3.95 7.96 -14.72
CA TYR A 7 -2.63 7.95 -15.37
C TYR A 7 -1.47 8.27 -14.41
N PRO A 8 -1.59 9.24 -13.47
CA PRO A 8 -0.57 9.49 -12.46
C PRO A 8 -0.24 8.30 -11.54
N ILE A 9 -1.24 7.57 -11.04
CA ILE A 9 -1.02 6.39 -10.18
C ILE A 9 -0.30 5.30 -10.97
N ASN A 10 -0.79 5.02 -12.17
CA ASN A 10 -0.19 4.03 -13.06
C ASN A 10 1.26 4.36 -13.41
N THR A 11 1.56 5.64 -13.63
CA THR A 11 2.92 6.11 -13.89
C THR A 11 3.80 5.91 -12.67
N ARG A 12 3.31 6.25 -11.47
CA ARG A 12 4.06 6.10 -10.21
C ARG A 12 4.41 4.65 -9.92
N LEU A 13 3.46 3.72 -10.09
CA LEU A 13 3.68 2.30 -9.89
C LEU A 13 4.61 1.72 -10.97
N LYS A 14 4.46 2.12 -12.24
CA LYS A 14 5.36 1.68 -13.33
C LYS A 14 6.80 2.18 -13.18
N SER A 15 7.02 3.30 -12.50
CA SER A 15 8.36 3.80 -12.20
C SER A 15 9.00 3.14 -10.97
N GLY A 16 8.36 2.13 -10.36
CA GLY A 16 8.81 1.48 -9.12
C GLY A 16 8.62 2.32 -7.88
N GLY A 17 7.74 3.32 -7.98
CA GLY A 17 7.26 4.03 -6.81
C GLY A 17 6.28 3.19 -6.02
N HIS A 18 5.95 3.70 -4.84
CA HIS A 18 4.80 3.26 -4.08
C HIS A 18 3.81 4.40 -3.94
N ILE A 19 2.57 4.00 -3.67
CA ILE A 19 1.45 4.85 -3.28
C ILE A 19 0.93 4.32 -1.96
N ALA A 20 0.47 5.21 -1.09
CA ALA A 20 -0.16 4.80 0.16
C ALA A 20 -1.36 5.68 0.45
N VAL A 21 -2.28 5.13 1.24
CA VAL A 21 -3.45 5.84 1.72
C VAL A 21 -3.69 5.48 3.18
N GLU A 22 -4.01 6.49 3.99
CA GLU A 22 -4.47 6.28 5.36
C GLU A 22 -5.93 5.81 5.35
N VAL A 23 -6.24 4.79 6.14
CA VAL A 23 -7.57 4.21 6.29
C VAL A 23 -7.95 4.17 7.77
N SER A 24 -9.22 3.86 8.07
CA SER A 24 -9.66 3.74 9.45
C SER A 24 -8.88 2.66 10.18
N ALA A 25 -8.24 3.04 11.29
CA ALA A 25 -7.54 2.14 12.18
C ALA A 25 -8.51 1.34 13.06
N THR A 26 -8.00 0.26 13.64
CA THR A 26 -8.73 -0.57 14.61
C THR A 26 -8.92 0.12 15.97
N SER A 27 -8.13 1.15 16.25
CA SER A 27 -8.16 1.92 17.50
C SER A 27 -7.89 3.40 17.25
N ASP A 28 -8.52 4.27 18.04
CA ASP A 28 -8.32 5.74 18.00
C ASP A 28 -6.91 6.17 18.40
N GLN A 29 -6.11 5.28 19.01
CA GLN A 29 -4.71 5.56 19.33
C GLN A 29 -3.74 5.21 18.19
N ASN A 30 -4.26 4.61 17.12
CA ASN A 30 -3.49 4.17 15.98
C ASN A 30 -3.85 4.98 14.72
N ARG A 31 -2.98 4.88 13.73
CA ARG A 31 -3.22 5.26 12.34
C ARG A 31 -2.90 4.04 11.48
N ARG A 32 -3.66 3.83 10.41
CA ARG A 32 -3.55 2.64 9.56
C ARG A 32 -3.30 3.05 8.12
N TRP A 33 -2.38 2.37 7.46
CA TRP A 33 -2.08 2.60 6.06
C TRP A 33 -2.21 1.34 5.23
N ILE A 34 -2.65 1.54 4.00
CA ILE A 34 -2.49 0.58 2.92
C ILE A 34 -1.48 1.17 1.94
N ALA A 35 -0.33 0.50 1.80
CA ALA A 35 0.71 0.86 0.85
C ALA A 35 0.79 -0.17 -0.28
N ILE A 36 0.80 0.30 -1.53
CA ILE A 36 0.91 -0.52 -2.73
C ILE A 36 2.28 -0.27 -3.36
N TYR A 37 3.02 -1.35 -3.57
CA TYR A 37 4.32 -1.40 -4.20
C TYR A 37 4.22 -2.18 -5.49
N LYS A 38 4.95 -1.73 -6.52
CA LYS A 38 5.22 -2.51 -7.71
C LYS A 38 6.73 -2.64 -7.87
N PRO A 39 7.32 -3.83 -7.63
CA PRO A 39 8.76 -4.00 -7.80
C PRO A 39 9.15 -3.78 -9.27
N ASN A 40 10.22 -3.01 -9.49
CA ASN A 40 10.79 -2.75 -10.83
C ASN A 40 11.70 -3.89 -11.33
N SER A 41 12.07 -4.81 -10.45
CA SER A 41 13.02 -5.88 -10.71
C SER A 41 12.40 -7.23 -10.37
N LYS A 42 12.88 -8.28 -11.04
CA LYS A 42 12.56 -9.66 -10.69
C LYS A 42 12.77 -9.90 -9.19
N PRO A 43 11.94 -10.75 -8.55
CA PRO A 43 12.10 -11.05 -7.14
C PRO A 43 13.53 -11.54 -6.87
N ILE A 44 14.11 -11.08 -5.76
CA ILE A 44 15.47 -11.48 -5.31
C ILE A 44 15.49 -12.97 -4.94
N ASP A 45 14.33 -13.53 -4.60
CA ASP A 45 14.12 -14.91 -4.22
C ASP A 45 13.16 -15.59 -5.22
N GLU A 46 13.64 -16.63 -5.91
CA GLU A 46 12.88 -17.39 -6.92
C GLU A 46 11.70 -18.18 -6.32
N THR A 47 11.64 -18.33 -4.98
CA THR A 47 10.50 -18.94 -4.30
C THR A 47 9.30 -18.00 -4.16
N ILE A 48 9.51 -16.70 -4.38
CA ILE A 48 8.46 -15.69 -4.36
C ILE A 48 7.88 -15.59 -5.77
N PRO A 49 6.60 -15.94 -5.99
CA PRO A 49 5.97 -15.78 -7.30
C PRO A 49 6.14 -14.35 -7.80
N GLU A 50 6.38 -14.21 -9.10
CA GLU A 50 6.48 -12.91 -9.79
C GLU A 50 5.15 -12.16 -9.66
N HIS A 51 5.00 -11.41 -8.56
CA HIS A 51 3.80 -10.61 -8.30
C HIS A 51 4.02 -9.19 -8.78
N ILE A 52 3.03 -8.67 -9.51
CA ILE A 52 3.09 -7.32 -10.06
C ILE A 52 2.87 -6.28 -8.94
N TYR A 53 2.11 -6.63 -7.90
CA TYR A 53 1.80 -5.73 -6.79
C TYR A 53 1.98 -6.40 -5.43
N SER A 54 2.66 -5.71 -4.50
CA SER A 54 2.70 -6.04 -3.08
C SER A 54 1.96 -4.99 -2.30
N ILE A 55 1.04 -5.41 -1.43
CA ILE A 55 0.19 -4.53 -0.64
C ILE A 55 0.52 -4.76 0.83
N LEU A 56 0.96 -3.71 1.51
CA LEU A 56 1.24 -3.72 2.95
C LEU A 56 0.11 -2.98 3.68
N ASP A 57 -0.51 -3.68 4.61
CA ASP A 57 -1.53 -3.19 5.51
C ASP A 57 -0.97 -3.21 6.93
N PHE A 58 -0.89 -2.05 7.58
CA PHE A 58 -0.30 -1.95 8.91
C PHE A 58 -0.85 -0.76 9.67
N GLU A 59 -0.68 -0.81 10.98
CA GLU A 59 -0.97 0.28 11.89
C GLU A 59 0.28 0.74 12.62
N LEU A 60 0.32 2.02 12.98
CA LEU A 60 1.25 2.55 13.97
C LEU A 60 0.48 3.26 15.05
N LYS A 61 1.02 3.27 16.27
CA LYS A 61 0.54 4.19 17.30
C LYS A 61 0.80 5.62 16.85
N LYS A 62 -0.14 6.54 17.10
CA LYS A 62 -0.03 7.96 16.76
C LYS A 62 1.25 8.61 17.27
N GLU A 63 1.74 8.19 18.45
CA GLU A 63 3.00 8.66 19.03
C GLU A 63 4.25 8.31 18.20
N LYS A 64 4.16 7.30 17.33
CA LYS A 64 5.25 6.82 16.48
C LYS A 64 5.21 7.32 15.05
N THR A 65 4.18 8.09 14.67
CA THR A 65 3.98 8.45 13.25
C THR A 65 4.87 9.59 12.77
N ASP A 66 5.43 10.36 13.70
CA ASP A 66 6.33 11.49 13.44
C ASP A 66 7.80 11.14 13.75
N GLU A 67 8.07 9.90 14.17
CA GLU A 67 9.41 9.36 14.43
C GLU A 67 9.80 8.35 13.35
N TYR A 68 11.11 8.11 13.19
CA TYR A 68 11.57 6.92 12.47
C TYR A 68 11.01 5.67 13.18
N PHE A 69 10.34 4.82 12.42
CA PHE A 69 9.79 3.56 12.91
C PHE A 69 10.40 2.40 12.14
N ALA A 70 10.53 1.27 12.81
CA ALA A 70 10.99 0.02 12.22
C ALA A 70 9.82 -0.96 12.03
N ASP A 71 10.06 -2.07 11.34
CA ASP A 71 9.06 -3.13 11.16
C ASP A 71 8.51 -3.65 12.50
N GLU A 72 9.30 -3.59 13.58
CA GLU A 72 8.89 -3.97 14.94
C GLU A 72 7.86 -3.02 15.58
N ASP A 73 7.76 -1.79 15.09
CA ASP A 73 6.75 -0.82 15.54
C ASP A 73 5.40 -1.03 14.82
N MET A 74 5.39 -1.78 13.70
CA MET A 74 4.17 -2.03 12.93
C MET A 74 3.23 -2.99 13.67
N LEU A 75 2.01 -2.53 13.88
CA LEU A 75 0.93 -3.30 14.48
C LEU A 75 0.03 -3.89 13.38
N ASN A 76 -0.59 -5.04 13.67
CA ASN A 76 -1.59 -5.67 12.79
C ASN A 76 -1.13 -5.87 11.34
N GLN A 77 0.18 -6.06 11.13
CA GLN A 77 0.79 -6.13 9.81
C GLN A 77 0.25 -7.31 9.00
N LYS A 78 -0.20 -7.02 7.77
CA LYS A 78 -0.57 -8.01 6.76
C LYS A 78 0.04 -7.62 5.42
N ARG A 79 0.49 -8.63 4.68
CA ARG A 79 1.02 -8.46 3.34
C ARG A 79 0.26 -9.32 2.35
N TYR A 80 -0.18 -8.71 1.26
CA TYR A 80 -0.89 -9.35 0.17
C TYR A 80 -0.10 -9.22 -1.13
N TYR A 81 -0.33 -10.16 -2.04
CA TYR A 81 0.33 -10.22 -3.33
C TYR A 81 -0.70 -10.52 -4.40
N VAL A 82 -0.69 -9.72 -5.47
CA VAL A 82 -1.60 -9.88 -6.61
C VAL A 82 -0.83 -9.64 -7.91
N ASN A 83 -1.31 -10.26 -8.98
CA ASN A 83 -0.65 -10.29 -10.28
C ASN A 83 -1.32 -9.37 -11.29
N THR A 84 -2.55 -8.95 -11.04
CA THR A 84 -3.30 -8.08 -11.96
C THR A 84 -3.86 -6.85 -11.27
N GLU A 85 -4.19 -5.83 -12.07
CA GLU A 85 -4.86 -4.63 -11.57
C GLU A 85 -6.28 -4.96 -11.07
N GLU A 86 -6.95 -5.92 -11.71
CA GLU A 86 -8.28 -6.39 -11.31
C GLU A 86 -8.25 -7.03 -9.92
N GLU A 87 -7.32 -7.96 -9.67
CA GLU A 87 -7.11 -8.55 -8.34
C GLU A 87 -6.73 -7.50 -7.29
N LEU A 88 -5.96 -6.46 -7.68
CA LEU A 88 -5.64 -5.36 -6.79
C LEU A 88 -6.89 -4.55 -6.42
N ILE A 89 -7.75 -4.25 -7.39
CA ILE A 89 -9.01 -3.54 -7.15
C ILE A 89 -9.91 -4.36 -6.24
N ASP A 90 -10.10 -5.65 -6.54
CA ASP A 90 -10.93 -6.55 -5.74
C ASP A 90 -10.43 -6.64 -4.29
N LEU A 91 -9.11 -6.79 -4.10
CA LEU A 91 -8.50 -6.77 -2.77
C LEU A 91 -8.76 -5.45 -2.03
N LEU A 92 -8.62 -4.31 -2.69
CA LEU A 92 -8.88 -3.01 -2.06
C LEU A 92 -10.35 -2.88 -1.64
N LEU A 93 -11.28 -3.35 -2.46
CA LEU A 93 -12.71 -3.35 -2.13
C LEU A 93 -13.02 -4.28 -0.95
N ASP A 94 -12.40 -5.46 -0.89
CA ASP A 94 -12.51 -6.39 0.25
C ASP A 94 -11.97 -5.78 1.55
N LEU A 95 -10.89 -5.00 1.45
CA LEU A 95 -10.33 -4.22 2.56
C LEU A 95 -11.13 -2.94 2.88
N ARG A 96 -12.24 -2.69 2.16
CA ARG A 96 -13.10 -1.51 2.26
C ARG A 96 -12.36 -0.19 1.99
N VAL A 97 -11.43 -0.22 1.04
CA VAL A 97 -10.65 0.93 0.59
C VAL A 97 -11.10 1.33 -0.81
N ASP A 98 -11.56 2.57 -0.95
CA ASP A 98 -11.86 3.14 -2.26
C ASP A 98 -10.54 3.41 -3.03
N PRO A 99 -10.30 2.75 -4.17
CA PRO A 99 -9.07 2.95 -4.96
C PRO A 99 -8.88 4.40 -5.42
N LYS A 100 -9.93 5.21 -5.49
CA LYS A 100 -9.84 6.63 -5.87
C LYS A 100 -9.19 7.50 -4.78
N ARG A 101 -9.04 7.00 -3.56
CA ARG A 101 -8.37 7.72 -2.45
C ARG A 101 -6.85 7.71 -2.57
N PHE A 102 -6.28 6.88 -3.42
CA PHE A 102 -4.86 6.97 -3.75
C PHE A 102 -4.66 8.20 -4.64
N THR A 103 -4.36 9.35 -4.05
CA THR A 103 -4.18 10.62 -4.78
C THR A 103 -2.82 11.25 -4.52
N TYR A 104 -2.44 12.23 -5.34
CA TYR A 104 -1.26 13.04 -5.10
C TYR A 104 -1.52 14.03 -3.94
N PRO A 105 -0.53 14.31 -3.07
CA PRO A 105 0.79 13.66 -2.99
C PRO A 105 0.71 12.28 -2.34
N TRP A 106 1.29 11.27 -3.02
CA TRP A 106 1.13 9.82 -2.78
C TRP A 106 1.52 9.29 -1.39
N LYS A 107 2.05 10.16 -0.53
CA LYS A 107 2.62 9.86 0.78
C LYS A 107 2.41 10.97 1.81
N CYS A 108 1.50 11.93 1.58
CA CYS A 108 1.44 13.17 2.39
C CYS A 108 1.49 12.91 3.89
N ASP A 109 0.86 11.80 4.30
CA ASP A 109 0.69 11.35 5.67
C ASP A 109 1.24 9.94 5.92
N TYR A 110 2.03 9.41 4.97
CA TYR A 110 2.64 8.09 5.12
C TYR A 110 3.90 8.23 5.98
N PRO A 111 4.02 7.46 7.08
CA PRO A 111 5.18 7.54 7.96
C PRO A 111 6.42 7.10 7.16
N LEU A 112 7.50 7.88 7.23
CA LEU A 112 8.74 7.72 6.44
C LEU A 112 9.95 7.42 7.33
#